data_AF-A0A3M1DM31-F1
#
_entry.id   AF-A0A3M1DM31-F1
#
_cell.length_a   1.000
_cell.length_b   1.000
_cell.length_c   1.000
_cell.angle_alpha   90.00
_cell.angle_beta   90.00
_cell.angle_gamma   90.00
#
_symmetry.space_group_name_H-M   'P 1'
#
loop_
_entity.id
_entity.type
_entity.pdbx_description
1 polymer ?
#
loop_
_entity_poly.entity_id
_entity_poly.type
_entity_poly.pdbx_seq_one_letter_code
_entity_poly.pdbx_strand_id
1 'polypeptide(L)' 'VLVGSRLEAEAVAASGEAAAGEVEPISDHRASAAYRKAMAGVYTRRVLQRVRQRLNPGESQ' A
#
# COMPACT_ATOMS: atom_id res chain seq x y z
N VAL A 1 5.17 -4.13 10.02
CA VAL A 1 3.74 -3.80 10.11
C VAL A 1 2.85 -5.04 9.93
N LEU A 2 2.93 -5.78 8.82
CA LEU A 2 1.96 -6.83 8.50
C LEU A 2 2.07 -8.13 9.32
N VAL A 3 3.28 -8.64 9.56
CA VAL A 3 3.49 -9.93 10.23
C VAL A 3 2.95 -9.86 11.66
N GLY A 4 2.07 -10.80 12.01
CA GLY A 4 1.43 -10.87 13.34
C GLY A 4 0.26 -9.90 13.55
N SER A 5 -0.03 -9.02 12.59
CA SER A 5 -1.17 -8.10 12.64
C SER A 5 -2.41 -8.67 11.94
N ARG A 6 -3.61 -8.27 12.37
CA ARG A 6 -4.81 -8.42 11.54
C ARG A 6 -4.75 -7.42 10.40
N LEU A 7 -5.22 -7.83 9.22
CA LEU A 7 -5.24 -6.98 8.02
C LEU A 7 -6.41 -5.98 8.07
N GLU A 8 -6.39 -5.08 9.05
CA GLU A 8 -7.38 -4.02 9.25
C GLU A 8 -6.95 -2.70 8.59
N ALA A 9 -7.85 -1.71 8.58
CA ALA A 9 -7.62 -0.43 7.90
C ALA A 9 -6.32 0.27 8.33
N GLU A 10 -5.98 0.22 9.62
CA GLU A 10 -4.75 0.78 10.17
C GLU A 10 -3.51 0.07 9.64
N ALA A 11 -3.49 -1.27 9.64
CA ALA A 11 -2.37 -2.05 9.12
C ALA A 11 -2.17 -1.81 7.61
N VAL A 12 -3.26 -1.60 6.87
CA VAL A 12 -3.21 -1.21 5.45
C VAL A 12 -2.58 0.19 5.29
N ALA A 13 -3.03 1.18 6.07
CA ALA A 13 -2.50 2.54 6.02
C ALA A 13 -1.00 2.59 6.35
N ALA A 14 -0.62 2.01 7.49
CA ALA A 14 0.77 1.96 7.96
C ALA A 14 1.69 1.21 6.99
N SER A 15 1.19 0.15 6.33
CA SER A 15 1.97 -0.56 5.30
C SER A 15 2.19 0.29 4.04
N GLY A 16 1.22 1.12 3.67
CA GLY A 16 1.37 2.08 2.57
C GLY A 16 2.41 3.16 2.88
N GLU A 17 2.40 3.69 4.10
CA GLU A 17 3.40 4.66 4.56
C GLU A 17 4.80 4.05 4.62
N ALA A 18 4.94 2.85 5.21
CA ALA A 18 6.20 2.13 5.24
C ALA A 18 6.75 1.87 3.83
N ALA A 19 5.92 1.37 2.90
CA ALA A 19 6.34 1.13 1.53
C ALA A 19 6.77 2.42 0.79
N ALA A 20 6.10 3.54 1.05
CA ALA A 20 6.53 4.83 0.51
C ALA A 20 7.85 5.29 1.15
N GLY A 21 8.05 5.07 2.46
CA GLY A 21 9.27 5.45 3.18
C GLY A 21 10.53 4.70 2.72
N GLU A 22 10.41 3.40 2.44
CA GLU A 22 11.51 2.49 2.08
C GLU A 22 12.08 2.70 0.67
N VAL A 23 11.36 3.39 -0.22
CA VAL A 23 11.78 3.53 -1.63
C VAL A 23 12.44 4.88 -1.93
N GLU A 24 13.50 4.83 -2.74
CA GLU A 24 14.25 6.00 -3.23
C GLU A 24 14.30 6.02 -4.77
N PRO A 25 13.19 6.37 -5.45
CA PRO A 25 13.14 6.41 -6.90
C PRO A 25 13.81 7.66 -7.48
N ILE A 26 14.29 7.57 -8.72
CA ILE A 26 14.76 8.72 -9.50
C ILE A 26 13.61 9.48 -10.16
N SER A 27 13.87 10.70 -10.63
CA SER A 27 13.01 11.45 -11.55
C SER A 27 13.46 11.24 -13.01
N ASP A 28 12.52 11.17 -13.95
CA ASP A 28 12.79 11.11 -15.39
C ASP A 28 11.66 11.78 -16.20
N HIS A 29 11.73 11.72 -17.53
CA HIS A 29 10.71 12.30 -18.42
C HIS A 29 9.29 11.71 -18.22
N ARG A 30 9.15 10.56 -17.55
CA ARG A 30 7.86 9.89 -17.36
C ARG A 30 7.18 10.27 -16.05
N ALA A 31 7.98 10.49 -15.00
CA ALA A 31 7.46 10.86 -13.69
C ALA A 31 8.55 11.40 -12.77
N SER A 32 8.13 12.12 -11.73
CA SER A 32 9.00 12.55 -10.64
C SER A 32 9.24 11.41 -9.64
N ALA A 33 10.38 11.49 -8.94
CA ALA A 33 10.68 10.67 -7.77
C ALA A 33 9.56 10.75 -6.73
N ALA A 34 9.08 11.96 -6.43
CA ALA A 34 8.01 12.19 -5.46
C ALA A 34 6.70 11.47 -5.85
N TYR A 35 6.32 11.53 -7.13
CA TYR A 35 5.13 10.81 -7.63
C TYR A 35 5.31 9.30 -7.48
N ARG A 36 6.47 8.75 -7.91
CA ARG A 36 6.75 7.31 -7.76
C ARG A 36 6.73 6.85 -6.30
N LYS A 37 7.29 7.65 -5.39
CA LYS A 37 7.27 7.40 -3.95
C LYS A 37 5.84 7.37 -3.39
N ALA A 38 5.00 8.33 -3.77
CA ALA A 38 3.58 8.35 -3.40
C ALA A 38 2.83 7.13 -3.96
N MET A 39 3.12 6.75 -5.21
CA MET A 39 2.47 5.61 -5.87
C MET A 39 2.85 4.27 -5.23
N ALA A 40 4.07 4.10 -4.72
CA ALA A 40 4.44 2.90 -3.95
C ALA A 40 3.48 2.67 -2.77
N GLY A 41 3.19 3.72 -1.99
CA GLY A 41 2.21 3.63 -0.91
C GLY A 41 0.79 3.36 -1.39
N VAL A 42 0.36 3.99 -2.49
CA VAL A 42 -0.97 3.76 -3.09
C VAL A 42 -1.14 2.32 -3.54
N TYR A 43 -0.18 1.76 -4.26
CA TYR A 43 -0.28 0.39 -4.77
C TYR A 43 -0.26 -0.64 -3.65
N THR A 44 0.58 -0.44 -2.63
CA THR A 44 0.57 -1.30 -1.43
C THR A 44 -0.82 -1.33 -0.79
N ARG A 45 -1.43 -0.18 -0.53
CA ARG A 45 -2.78 -0.12 0.05
C ARG A 45 -3.82 -0.82 -0.81
N ARG A 46 -3.82 -0.58 -2.12
CA ARG A 46 -4.78 -1.19 -3.07
C ARG A 46 -4.67 -2.71 -3.11
N VAL A 47 -3.44 -3.24 -3.13
CA VAL A 47 -3.21 -4.69 -3.14
C VAL A 47 -3.71 -5.31 -1.83
N LEU A 48 -3.39 -4.71 -0.68
CA LEU A 48 -3.82 -5.21 0.63
C LEU A 48 -5.34 -5.16 0.80
N GLN A 49 -6.01 -4.10 0.33
CA GLN A 49 -7.47 -4.02 0.30
C GLN A 49 -8.08 -5.16 -0.53
N ARG A 50 -7.51 -5.45 -1.71
CA ARG A 50 -7.96 -6.56 -2.55
C ARG A 50 -7.71 -7.92 -1.89
N VAL A 51 -6.58 -8.10 -1.19
CA VAL A 51 -6.31 -9.32 -0.42
C VAL A 51 -7.36 -9.46 0.69
N ARG A 52 -7.66 -8.38 1.42
CA ARG A 52 -8.69 -8.38 2.47
C ARG A 52 -10.07 -8.79 1.95
N GLN A 53 -10.49 -8.23 0.81
CA GLN A 53 -11.75 -8.61 0.15
C GLN A 53 -11.79 -10.10 -0.23
N ARG A 54 -10.65 -10.67 -0.64
CA ARG A 54 -10.57 -12.12 -0.97
C ARG A 54 -10.59 -13.00 0.27
N LEU A 55 -10.01 -12.55 1.37
CA LEU A 55 -10.05 -13.26 2.65
C LEU A 55 -11.45 -13.24 3.26
N ASN A 56 -12.19 -12.14 3.07
CA ASN A 56 -13.54 -11.95 3.58
C ASN A 56 -14.55 -11.73 2.43
N PRO A 57 -14.83 -12.77 1.62
CA PRO A 57 -15.68 -12.63 0.44
C PRO A 57 -17.13 -12.21 0.78
N GLY A 58 -17.56 -12.32 2.04
CA GLY A 58 -18.89 -11.94 2.53
C GLY A 58 -19.02 -10.53 3.13
N GLU A 59 -17.93 -9.79 3.35
CA GLU A 59 -17.95 -8.42 3.93
C GLU A 59 -18.04 -7.32 2.86
N SER A 60 -18.46 -7.66 1.64
CA SER A 60 -18.69 -6.67 0.59
C SER A 60 -20.10 -6.08 0.72
N GLN A 61 -20.36 -5.31 1.79
CA GLN A 61 -21.42 -4.30 1.89
C GLN A 61 -20.95 -3.15 2.79
#